data_AF-A0A0Q5BCW9-F1
#
_entry.id   AF-A0A0Q5BCW9-F1
#
_cell.length_a   1.000
_cell.length_b   1.000
_cell.length_c   1.000
_cell.angle_alpha   90.00
_cell.angle_beta   90.00
_cell.angle_gamma   90.00
#
_symmetry.space_group_name_H-M   'P 1'
#
loop_
_entity.id
_entity.type
_entity.pdbx_description
1 polymer ?
#
loop_
_entity_poly.entity_id
_entity_poly.type
_entity_poly.pdbx_seq_one_letter_code
_entity_poly.pdbx_strand_id
1 'polypeptide(L)'
;MTNAHDQPGGADRPKPQYGEYAPPGWSWNPPAETVVPDPRGSETEPRPATAGAKPGVAHPVDRLLTIILLALGVFFAVPTLLDPSSFATTLSDLYTSQGIGTYASPDLARTLGVVTALVQSLIVAFAVWISVRRLRAGKRAVLVPILGIAATIVLSMVVAGIAILGDPTFADYVSRMSSQGAAGLDA
;
A
#
# COMPACT_ATOMS: atom_id res chain seq x y z
N MET A 1 -16.39 3.17 79.78
CA MET A 1 -15.34 2.53 78.96
C MET A 1 -15.82 1.13 78.60
N THR A 2 -15.60 0.75 77.34
CA THR A 2 -15.84 -0.57 76.70
C THR A 2 -17.26 -0.92 76.22
N ASN A 3 -17.30 -1.15 74.91
CA ASN A 3 -18.40 -1.52 74.02
C ASN A 3 -18.66 -3.03 73.98
N ALA A 4 -19.79 -3.37 73.36
CA ALA A 4 -19.92 -4.30 72.23
C ALA A 4 -20.71 -5.60 72.46
N HIS A 5 -21.78 -5.69 71.67
CA HIS A 5 -22.29 -6.86 70.96
C HIS A 5 -22.94 -7.95 71.80
N ASP A 6 -24.27 -8.02 71.72
CA ASP A 6 -24.97 -9.24 71.31
C ASP A 6 -26.48 -8.96 71.18
N GLN A 7 -27.00 -8.94 69.96
CA GLN A 7 -28.40 -9.31 69.73
C GLN A 7 -28.50 -10.14 68.44
N PRO A 8 -28.70 -11.47 68.58
CA PRO A 8 -28.83 -12.38 67.46
C PRO A 8 -30.29 -12.47 67.00
N GLY A 9 -30.49 -12.90 65.75
CA GLY A 9 -31.74 -13.49 65.30
C GLY A 9 -32.53 -12.63 64.33
N GLY A 10 -32.23 -12.78 63.04
CA GLY A 10 -32.89 -12.11 61.94
C GLY A 10 -34.39 -12.43 61.84
N ALA A 11 -35.18 -11.37 61.76
CA ALA A 11 -36.43 -11.38 61.01
C ALA A 11 -36.12 -10.80 59.63
N ASP A 12 -36.30 -11.60 58.58
CA ASP A 12 -36.15 -11.19 57.19
C ASP A 12 -37.02 -9.95 56.92
N ARG A 13 -36.36 -8.79 56.71
CA ARG A 13 -37.05 -7.61 56.18
C ARG A 13 -37.42 -7.91 54.72
N PRO A 14 -38.68 -7.68 54.30
CA PRO A 14 -39.08 -7.90 52.91
C PRO A 14 -38.22 -7.05 51.97
N LYS A 15 -37.67 -7.68 50.93
CA LYS A 15 -36.84 -7.01 49.92
C LYS A 15 -37.73 -6.08 49.09
N PRO A 16 -37.35 -4.79 48.92
CA PRO A 16 -38.10 -3.88 48.07
C PRO A 16 -38.10 -4.38 46.62
N GLN A 17 -39.22 -4.21 45.92
CA GLN A 17 -39.33 -4.59 44.51
C GLN A 17 -38.73 -3.48 43.63
N TYR A 18 -38.11 -3.88 42.52
CA TYR A 18 -37.36 -3.01 41.61
C TYR A 18 -38.08 -1.69 41.29
N GLY A 19 -37.39 -0.56 41.49
CA GLY A 19 -37.91 0.79 41.19
C GLY A 19 -38.14 1.67 42.42
N GLU A 20 -38.09 1.12 43.63
CA GLU A 20 -38.37 1.87 44.87
C GLU A 20 -37.25 2.83 45.30
N TYR A 21 -36.05 2.72 44.71
CA TYR A 21 -34.91 3.60 44.97
C TYR A 21 -34.64 4.64 43.88
N ALA A 22 -35.49 4.74 42.85
CA ALA A 22 -35.34 5.76 41.81
C ALA A 22 -36.17 7.00 42.18
N PRO A 23 -35.56 8.17 42.48
CA PRO A 23 -36.31 9.40 42.66
C PRO A 23 -37.12 9.72 41.39
N PRO A 24 -38.31 10.32 41.50
CA PRO A 24 -39.05 10.77 40.33
C PRO A 24 -38.18 11.75 39.52
N GLY A 25 -37.85 11.38 38.28
CA GLY A 25 -36.99 12.16 37.37
C GLY A 25 -35.62 11.54 37.04
N TRP A 26 -35.29 10.36 37.56
CA TRP A 26 -34.07 9.65 37.16
C TRP A 26 -34.24 8.90 35.82
N SER A 27 -33.39 9.20 34.84
CA SER A 27 -33.29 8.46 33.58
C SER A 27 -31.87 7.91 33.40
N TRP A 28 -31.76 6.64 33.02
CA TRP A 28 -30.48 5.98 32.81
C TRP A 28 -29.95 6.24 31.40
N ASN A 29 -28.69 6.68 31.28
CA ASN A 29 -27.98 6.83 30.01
C ASN A 29 -26.81 5.82 29.96
N PRO A 30 -26.84 4.80 29.08
CA PRO A 30 -25.79 3.78 29.00
C PRO A 30 -24.44 4.37 28.57
N PRO A 31 -23.33 3.98 29.21
CA PRO A 31 -22.00 4.10 28.62
C PRO A 31 -21.85 3.14 27.43
N ALA A 32 -21.08 3.55 26.42
CA ALA A 32 -20.86 2.76 25.21
C ALA A 32 -20.16 1.41 25.48
N GLU A 33 -20.94 0.34 25.32
CA GLU A 33 -20.66 -0.93 24.61
C GLU A 33 -19.42 -1.76 25.03
N THR A 34 -19.68 -2.94 25.61
CA THR A 34 -18.86 -4.15 25.40
C THR A 34 -19.81 -5.33 25.15
N VAL A 35 -19.93 -5.72 23.89
CA VAL A 35 -20.64 -6.93 23.49
C VAL A 35 -19.82 -8.14 23.93
N VAL A 36 -20.28 -8.83 24.98
CA VAL A 36 -19.81 -10.16 25.36
C VAL A 36 -20.70 -11.19 24.66
N PRO A 37 -20.17 -12.18 23.93
CA PRO A 37 -20.98 -13.19 23.24
C PRO A 37 -21.77 -14.06 24.22
N ASP A 38 -23.08 -14.25 24.00
CA ASP A 38 -23.90 -15.23 24.70
C ASP A 38 -23.71 -16.62 24.06
N PRO A 39 -23.30 -17.66 24.83
CA PRO A 39 -23.11 -19.01 24.31
C PRO A 39 -24.39 -19.86 24.31
N ARG A 40 -25.58 -19.31 24.54
CA ARG A 40 -26.84 -20.08 24.50
C ARG A 40 -27.79 -19.53 23.46
N GLY A 41 -28.02 -20.34 22.43
CA GLY A 41 -28.97 -20.06 21.37
C GLY A 41 -30.38 -19.81 21.92
N SER A 42 -31.07 -18.89 21.26
CA SER A 42 -32.52 -18.79 21.31
C SER A 42 -32.97 -18.41 19.91
N GLU A 43 -33.51 -19.41 19.21
CA GLU A 43 -34.15 -19.26 17.91
C GLU A 43 -35.32 -18.29 18.01
N THR A 44 -35.29 -17.25 17.18
CA THR A 44 -36.50 -16.57 16.70
C THR A 44 -36.25 -16.20 15.24
N GLU A 45 -36.95 -16.89 14.34
CA GLU A 45 -36.91 -16.72 12.88
C GLU A 45 -37.85 -15.57 12.42
N PRO A 46 -37.88 -15.14 11.15
CA PRO A 46 -36.88 -14.37 10.41
C PRO A 46 -37.37 -12.94 10.12
N ARG A 47 -36.48 -11.94 10.20
CA ARG A 47 -36.68 -10.66 9.50
C ARG A 47 -35.35 -10.23 8.89
N PRO A 48 -35.30 -9.91 7.59
CA PRO A 48 -34.08 -9.46 6.93
C PRO A 48 -33.77 -8.05 7.41
N ALA A 49 -33.08 -7.95 8.54
CA ALA A 49 -32.30 -6.77 8.84
C ALA A 49 -31.03 -6.91 8.02
N THR A 50 -31.05 -6.33 6.81
CA THR A 50 -29.84 -5.84 6.16
C THR A 50 -29.14 -5.01 7.21
N ALA A 51 -28.23 -5.64 7.97
CA ALA A 51 -27.42 -4.98 8.96
C ALA A 51 -26.70 -3.90 8.18
N GLY A 52 -27.17 -2.66 8.36
CA GLY A 52 -26.58 -1.49 7.74
C GLY A 52 -25.11 -1.55 8.10
N ALA A 53 -24.28 -1.91 7.12
CA ALA A 53 -22.85 -1.90 7.26
C ALA A 53 -22.54 -0.51 7.82
N LYS A 54 -22.02 -0.44 9.05
CA LYS A 54 -21.53 0.81 9.65
C LYS A 54 -20.77 1.53 8.53
N PRO A 55 -21.15 2.77 8.14
CA PRO A 55 -20.45 3.47 7.08
C PRO A 55 -18.99 3.56 7.54
N GLY A 56 -18.14 2.73 6.93
CA GLY A 56 -16.73 2.67 7.29
C GLY A 56 -16.22 4.09 7.14
N VAL A 57 -15.60 4.63 8.20
CA VAL A 57 -15.05 5.98 8.25
C VAL A 57 -14.40 6.25 6.90
N ALA A 58 -15.03 7.12 6.11
CA ALA A 58 -14.54 7.45 4.80
C ALA A 58 -13.13 7.99 5.01
N HIS A 59 -12.11 7.32 4.46
CA HIS A 59 -10.77 7.87 4.42
C HIS A 59 -10.60 8.59 3.08
N PRO A 60 -11.02 9.86 2.96
CA PRO A 60 -10.86 10.63 1.72
C PRO A 60 -9.38 10.75 1.34
N VAL A 61 -8.49 10.78 2.34
CA VAL A 61 -7.04 10.82 2.14
C VAL A 61 -6.54 9.55 1.47
N ASP A 62 -7.00 8.36 1.88
CA ASP A 62 -6.61 7.08 1.28
C ASP A 62 -7.03 7.01 -0.19
N ARG A 63 -8.23 7.54 -0.51
CA ARG A 63 -8.72 7.65 -1.90
C ARG A 63 -7.90 8.64 -2.72
N LEU A 64 -7.63 9.85 -2.21
CA LEU A 64 -6.81 10.84 -2.90
C LEU A 64 -5.40 10.32 -3.16
N LEU A 65 -4.78 9.68 -2.16
CA LEU A 65 -3.45 9.07 -2.31
C LEU A 65 -3.46 8.00 -3.39
N THR A 66 -4.47 7.13 -3.42
CA THR A 66 -4.61 6.09 -4.45
C THR A 66 -4.75 6.71 -5.84
N ILE A 67 -5.54 7.78 -5.99
CA ILE A 67 -5.73 8.47 -7.28
C ILE A 67 -4.43 9.12 -7.74
N ILE A 68 -3.74 9.86 -6.85
CA ILE A 68 -2.46 10.49 -7.17
C ILE A 68 -1.43 9.44 -7.57
N LEU A 69 -1.33 8.34 -6.82
CA LEU A 69 -0.37 7.27 -7.08
C LEU A 69 -0.70 6.53 -8.39
N LEU A 70 -1.98 6.38 -8.72
CA LEU A 70 -2.41 5.83 -10.00
C LEU A 70 -2.10 6.77 -11.16
N ALA A 71 -2.42 8.06 -11.02
CA ALA A 71 -2.11 9.08 -12.01
C ALA A 71 -0.60 9.15 -12.25
N LEU A 72 0.21 9.06 -11.19
CA LEU A 72 1.66 9.02 -11.26
C LEU A 72 2.13 7.77 -12.03
N GLY A 73 1.65 6.57 -11.66
CA GLY A 73 2.02 5.34 -12.35
C GLY A 73 1.65 5.35 -13.85
N VAL A 74 0.47 5.86 -14.19
CA VAL A 74 0.04 6.01 -15.59
C VAL A 74 0.87 7.06 -16.31
N PHE A 75 1.10 8.22 -15.69
CA PHE A 75 1.89 9.31 -16.26
C PHE A 75 3.30 8.88 -16.62
N PHE A 76 3.94 8.04 -15.80
CA PHE A 76 5.27 7.51 -16.10
C PHE A 76 5.28 6.39 -17.14
N ALA A 77 4.21 5.59 -17.25
CA ALA A 77 4.16 4.45 -18.18
C ALA A 77 3.71 4.84 -19.61
N VAL A 78 2.83 5.83 -19.75
CA VAL A 78 2.28 6.24 -21.04
C VAL A 78 3.35 6.73 -22.03
N PRO A 79 4.34 7.56 -21.64
CA PRO A 79 5.40 7.98 -22.55
C PRO A 79 6.21 6.80 -23.09
N THR A 80 6.57 5.84 -22.24
CA THR A 80 7.34 4.64 -22.62
C THR A 80 6.58 3.74 -23.58
N LEU A 81 5.25 3.70 -23.46
CA LEU A 81 4.35 2.99 -24.37
C LEU A 81 4.28 3.63 -25.76
N LEU A 82 4.24 4.96 -25.81
CA LEU A 82 4.06 5.73 -27.04
C LEU A 82 5.36 5.83 -27.83
N ASP A 83 6.51 5.88 -27.14
CA ASP A 83 7.83 5.93 -27.77
C ASP A 83 8.79 4.94 -27.09
N PRO A 84 8.77 3.66 -27.50
CA PRO A 84 9.72 2.65 -26.99
C PRO A 84 11.18 2.96 -27.34
N SER A 85 11.42 3.77 -28.39
CA SER A 85 12.77 4.23 -28.77
C SER A 85 13.35 5.24 -27.78
N SER A 86 12.53 5.91 -26.95
CA SER A 86 12.98 6.86 -25.94
C SER A 86 14.03 6.28 -24.99
N PHE A 87 13.99 4.97 -24.73
CA PHE A 87 15.01 4.29 -23.92
C PHE A 87 16.40 4.34 -24.57
N ALA A 88 16.50 4.04 -25.87
CA ALA A 88 17.76 4.07 -26.60
C ALA A 88 18.34 5.50 -26.68
N THR A 89 17.47 6.50 -26.89
CA THR A 89 17.85 7.92 -26.87
C THR A 89 18.37 8.32 -25.49
N THR A 90 17.62 8.01 -24.43
CA THR A 90 18.01 8.32 -23.04
C THR A 90 19.35 7.71 -22.67
N LEU A 91 19.60 6.47 -23.09
CA LEU A 91 20.85 5.77 -22.81
C LEU A 91 22.03 6.40 -23.57
N SER A 92 21.81 6.80 -24.83
CA SER A 92 22.82 7.48 -25.64
C SER A 92 23.16 8.86 -25.08
N ASP A 93 22.16 9.61 -24.62
CA ASP A 93 22.32 10.90 -23.96
C ASP A 93 23.05 10.76 -22.62
N LEU A 94 22.74 9.71 -21.85
CA LEU A 94 23.46 9.35 -20.64
C LEU A 94 24.94 9.12 -20.94
N TYR A 95 25.27 8.27 -21.92
CA TYR A 95 26.66 7.94 -22.26
C TYR A 95 27.44 9.18 -22.72
N THR A 96 26.80 10.05 -23.50
CA THR A 96 27.39 11.30 -23.97
C THR A 96 27.62 12.27 -22.82
N SER A 97 26.62 12.45 -21.95
CA SER A 97 26.71 13.38 -20.81
C SER A 97 27.69 12.91 -19.73
N GLN A 98 27.85 11.60 -19.54
CA GLN A 98 28.83 11.02 -18.61
C GLN A 98 30.24 10.91 -19.21
N GLY A 99 30.44 11.31 -20.48
CA GLY A 99 31.73 11.22 -21.16
C GLY A 99 32.20 9.77 -21.40
N ILE A 100 31.29 8.80 -21.36
CA ILE A 100 31.58 7.37 -21.60
C ILE A 100 31.85 7.14 -23.09
N GLY A 101 31.11 7.84 -23.96
CA GLY A 101 31.26 7.78 -25.41
C GLY A 101 29.93 7.54 -26.12
N THR A 102 29.97 6.84 -27.25
CA THR A 102 28.77 6.46 -28.01
C THR A 102 28.31 5.06 -27.61
N TYR A 103 27.02 4.92 -27.32
CA TYR A 103 26.42 3.62 -27.03
C TYR A 103 26.49 2.72 -28.27
N ALA A 104 27.06 1.52 -28.14
CA ALA A 104 27.41 0.67 -29.28
C ALA A 104 26.32 -0.35 -29.66
N SER A 105 25.28 -0.52 -28.83
CA SER A 105 24.30 -1.60 -28.98
C SER A 105 22.85 -1.12 -29.18
N PRO A 106 22.56 -0.32 -30.23
CA PRO A 106 21.24 0.31 -30.42
C PRO A 106 20.11 -0.70 -30.57
N ASP A 107 20.35 -1.84 -31.21
CA ASP A 107 19.34 -2.90 -31.37
C ASP A 107 18.95 -3.53 -30.03
N LEU A 108 19.94 -3.79 -29.15
CA LEU A 108 19.69 -4.28 -27.79
C LEU A 108 18.82 -3.30 -27.01
N ALA A 109 19.15 -2.00 -27.06
CA ALA A 109 18.36 -0.98 -26.37
C ALA A 109 16.94 -0.89 -26.93
N ARG A 110 16.75 -1.02 -28.24
CA ARG A 110 15.42 -1.01 -28.86
C ARG A 110 14.59 -2.22 -28.42
N THR A 111 15.16 -3.42 -28.43
CA THR A 111 14.48 -4.63 -27.94
C THR A 111 14.11 -4.51 -26.47
N LEU A 112 15.03 -4.06 -25.62
CA LEU A 112 14.78 -3.83 -24.20
C LEU A 112 13.71 -2.76 -23.97
N GLY A 113 13.70 -1.69 -24.77
CA GLY A 113 12.67 -0.66 -24.73
C GLY A 113 11.28 -1.22 -25.00
N VAL A 114 11.13 -2.06 -26.03
CA VAL A 114 9.84 -2.71 -26.35
C VAL A 114 9.42 -3.68 -25.23
N VAL A 115 10.33 -4.53 -24.75
CA VAL A 115 10.02 -5.47 -23.67
C VAL A 115 9.60 -4.72 -22.40
N THR A 116 10.30 -3.65 -22.06
CA THR A 116 9.98 -2.80 -20.91
C THR A 116 8.61 -2.18 -21.05
N ALA A 117 8.30 -1.59 -22.22
CA ALA A 117 7.00 -1.00 -22.48
C ALA A 117 5.87 -2.04 -22.28
N LEU A 118 6.03 -3.26 -22.77
CA LEU A 118 5.04 -4.33 -22.59
C LEU A 118 4.87 -4.74 -21.12
N VAL A 119 5.97 -5.03 -20.42
CA VAL A 119 5.92 -5.48 -19.02
C VAL A 119 5.37 -4.38 -18.10
N GLN A 120 5.82 -3.14 -18.29
CA GLN A 120 5.37 -1.99 -17.52
C GLN A 120 3.88 -1.72 -17.75
N SER A 121 3.38 -1.92 -18.98
CA SER A 121 1.95 -1.86 -19.28
C SER A 121 1.15 -2.89 -18.50
N LEU A 122 1.64 -4.12 -18.42
CA LEU A 122 0.98 -5.17 -17.64
C LEU A 122 0.95 -4.84 -16.15
N ILE A 123 2.06 -4.35 -15.58
CA ILE A 123 2.15 -3.94 -14.18
C ILE A 123 1.14 -2.82 -13.89
N VAL A 124 1.11 -1.78 -14.72
CA VAL A 124 0.20 -0.64 -14.53
C VAL A 124 -1.25 -1.05 -14.75
N ALA A 125 -1.56 -1.82 -15.79
CA ALA A 125 -2.92 -2.33 -16.03
C ALA A 125 -3.41 -3.18 -14.85
N PHE A 126 -2.54 -4.02 -14.29
CA PHE A 126 -2.86 -4.83 -13.12
C PHE A 126 -3.06 -3.98 -11.87
N ALA A 127 -2.21 -2.98 -11.64
CA ALA A 127 -2.34 -2.04 -10.53
C ALA A 127 -3.65 -1.24 -10.64
N VAL A 128 -4.00 -0.75 -11.83
CA VAL A 128 -5.29 -0.09 -12.12
C VAL A 128 -6.45 -1.03 -11.85
N TRP A 129 -6.40 -2.26 -12.38
CA TRP A 129 -7.48 -3.24 -12.22
C TRP A 129 -7.75 -3.58 -10.75
N ILE A 130 -6.71 -3.86 -9.96
CA ILE A 130 -6.86 -4.13 -8.53
C ILE A 130 -7.34 -2.89 -7.79
N SER A 131 -6.82 -1.71 -8.13
CA SER A 131 -7.24 -0.44 -7.52
C SER A 131 -8.75 -0.22 -7.72
N VAL A 132 -9.24 -0.36 -8.96
CA VAL A 132 -10.67 -0.27 -9.28
C VAL A 132 -11.48 -1.34 -8.55
N ARG A 133 -11.04 -2.60 -8.54
CA ARG A 133 -11.73 -3.69 -7.85
C ARG A 133 -11.83 -3.44 -6.34
N ARG A 134 -10.79 -2.88 -5.72
CA ARG A 134 -10.80 -2.55 -4.28
C ARG A 134 -11.65 -1.33 -3.95
N LEU A 135 -11.64 -0.31 -4.79
CA LEU A 135 -12.52 0.85 -4.66
C LEU A 135 -13.99 0.43 -4.74
N ARG A 136 -14.34 -0.47 -5.68
CA ARG A 136 -15.70 -1.06 -5.78
C ARG A 136 -16.11 -1.88 -4.56
N ALA A 137 -15.15 -2.42 -3.81
CA ALA A 137 -15.39 -3.21 -2.60
C ALA A 137 -15.40 -2.37 -1.30
N GLY A 138 -15.18 -1.05 -1.37
CA GLY A 138 -15.15 -0.17 -0.20
C GLY A 138 -13.94 -0.38 0.74
N LYS A 139 -12.89 -1.07 0.30
CA LYS A 139 -11.71 -1.41 1.12
C LYS A 139 -10.52 -0.50 0.80
N ARG A 140 -9.62 -0.27 1.77
CA ARG A 140 -8.40 0.55 1.61
C ARG A 140 -7.52 0.01 0.48
N ALA A 141 -7.12 0.88 -0.45
CA ALA A 141 -6.49 0.50 -1.70
C ALA A 141 -4.99 0.84 -1.77
N VAL A 142 -4.41 1.49 -0.77
CA VAL A 142 -3.10 2.18 -0.87
C VAL A 142 -1.89 1.27 -1.11
N LEU A 143 -1.86 0.04 -0.60
CA LEU A 143 -0.66 -0.82 -0.70
C LEU A 143 -0.41 -1.35 -2.13
N VAL A 144 -1.48 -1.47 -2.91
CA VAL A 144 -1.43 -2.02 -4.28
C VAL A 144 -0.71 -1.08 -5.26
N PRO A 145 -1.07 0.21 -5.39
CA PRO A 145 -0.36 1.11 -6.29
C PRO A 145 1.07 1.40 -5.86
N ILE A 146 1.41 1.33 -4.56
CA ILE A 146 2.81 1.43 -4.10
C ILE A 146 3.65 0.29 -4.68
N LEU A 147 3.17 -0.95 -4.58
CA LEU A 147 3.86 -2.11 -5.14
C LEU A 147 3.97 -2.03 -6.66
N GLY A 148 2.94 -1.52 -7.34
CA GLY A 148 2.98 -1.28 -8.78
C GLY A 148 4.11 -0.33 -9.18
N ILE A 149 4.22 0.84 -8.52
CA ILE A 149 5.30 1.80 -8.80
C ILE A 149 6.66 1.19 -8.46
N ALA A 150 6.81 0.59 -7.28
CA ALA A 150 8.07 -0.04 -6.88
C ALA A 150 8.52 -1.10 -7.90
N ALA A 151 7.59 -1.92 -8.40
CA ALA A 151 7.89 -2.91 -9.43
C ALA A 151 8.36 -2.26 -10.74
N THR A 152 7.77 -1.14 -11.17
CA THR A 152 8.24 -0.42 -12.37
C THR A 152 9.64 0.16 -12.19
N ILE A 153 9.96 0.70 -11.01
CA ILE A 153 11.30 1.23 -10.71
C ILE A 153 12.33 0.11 -10.74
N VAL A 154 12.03 -1.02 -10.09
CA VAL A 154 12.91 -2.19 -10.06
C VAL A 154 13.11 -2.74 -11.47
N LEU A 155 12.05 -2.84 -12.27
CA LEU A 155 12.14 -3.24 -13.68
C LEU A 155 13.09 -2.34 -14.46
N SER A 156 12.93 -1.01 -14.34
CA SER A 156 13.79 -0.04 -15.03
C SER A 156 15.26 -0.17 -14.62
N MET A 157 15.54 -0.38 -13.33
CA MET A 157 16.90 -0.61 -12.83
C MET A 157 17.53 -1.88 -13.42
N VAL A 158 16.78 -2.98 -13.45
CA VAL A 158 17.27 -4.25 -14.01
C VAL A 158 17.53 -4.11 -15.51
N VAL A 159 16.61 -3.50 -16.26
CA VAL A 159 16.76 -3.31 -17.70
C VAL A 159 17.93 -2.38 -18.03
N ALA A 160 18.07 -1.27 -17.30
CA ALA A 160 19.21 -0.37 -17.46
C ALA A 160 20.54 -1.09 -17.15
N GLY A 161 20.57 -1.91 -16.10
CA GLY A 161 21.73 -2.74 -15.79
C GLY A 161 22.10 -3.69 -16.94
N ILE A 162 21.12 -4.40 -17.51
CA ILE A 162 21.35 -5.28 -18.66
C ILE A 162 21.88 -4.50 -19.87
N ALA A 163 21.30 -3.34 -20.17
CA ALA A 163 21.71 -2.52 -21.31
C ALA A 163 23.14 -1.98 -21.15
N ILE A 164 23.51 -1.53 -19.95
CA ILE A 164 24.84 -0.97 -19.67
C ILE A 164 25.90 -2.07 -19.62
N LEU A 165 25.63 -3.16 -18.89
CA LEU A 165 26.59 -4.28 -18.77
C LEU A 165 26.74 -5.06 -20.08
N GLY A 166 25.71 -5.05 -20.93
CA GLY A 166 25.74 -5.66 -22.25
C GLY A 166 26.44 -4.82 -23.32
N ASP A 167 26.84 -3.57 -23.03
CA ASP A 167 27.41 -2.66 -24.01
C ASP A 167 28.96 -2.70 -24.01
N PRO A 168 29.61 -2.93 -25.16
CA PRO A 168 31.07 -2.99 -25.22
C PRO A 168 31.73 -1.65 -24.91
N THR A 169 31.12 -0.50 -25.24
CA THR A 169 31.69 0.82 -24.92
C THR A 169 31.86 1.02 -23.41
N PHE A 170 30.91 0.53 -22.62
CA PHE A 170 31.00 0.59 -21.16
C PHE A 170 32.11 -0.32 -20.62
N ALA A 171 32.26 -1.53 -21.17
CA ALA A 171 33.34 -2.44 -20.80
C ALA A 171 34.73 -1.82 -21.07
N ASP A 172 34.89 -1.17 -22.22
CA ASP A 172 36.12 -0.46 -22.59
C ASP A 172 36.39 0.75 -21.68
N TYR A 173 35.33 1.46 -21.27
CA TYR A 173 35.44 2.57 -20.31
C TYR A 173 35.94 2.10 -18.94
N VAL A 174 35.36 1.02 -18.39
CA VAL A 174 35.78 0.45 -17.10
C VAL A 174 37.21 -0.07 -17.16
N SER A 175 37.60 -0.75 -18.26
CA SER A 175 38.98 -1.19 -18.50
C SER A 175 39.97 -0.02 -18.45
N ARG A 176 39.69 1.08 -19.16
CA ARG A 176 40.52 2.30 -19.16
C ARG A 176 40.62 2.96 -17.78
N MET A 177 39.51 3.01 -17.04
CA MET A 177 39.51 3.57 -15.68
C MET A 177 40.34 2.70 -14.72
N SER A 178 40.24 1.38 -14.83
CA SER A 178 41.00 0.44 -14.00
C SER A 178 42.51 0.51 -14.25
N SER A 179 42.93 0.65 -15.51
CA SER A 179 44.35 0.76 -15.88
C SER A 179 44.96 2.10 -15.47
N GLN A 180 44.20 3.20 -15.56
CA GLN A 180 44.61 4.50 -15.04
C GLN A 180 44.74 4.50 -13.52
N GLY A 181 43.80 3.84 -12.81
CA GLY A 181 43.88 3.68 -11.36
C GLY A 181 45.10 2.89 -10.90
N ALA A 182 45.49 1.84 -11.63
CA ALA A 182 46.71 1.08 -11.36
C ALA A 182 47.98 1.92 -11.59
N ALA A 183 48.05 2.64 -12.73
CA ALA A 183 49.20 3.49 -13.04
C ALA A 183 49.40 4.66 -12.05
N GLY A 184 48.33 5.12 -11.40
CA GLY A 184 48.40 6.18 -10.40
C GLY A 184 48.88 5.74 -9.01
N LEU A 185 48.96 4.42 -8.75
CA LEU A 185 49.51 3.88 -7.48
C LEU A 185 51.02 3.61 -7.55
N ASP A 186 51.59 3.55 -8.76
CA ASP A 186 53.01 3.29 -9.02
C ASP A 186 53.84 4.58 -9.19
N ALA A 187 53.23 5.76 -9.02
CA ALA A 187 53.86 7.08 -9.13
C ALA A 187 54.03 7.76 -7.76
#